data_AF-A0A558GXF2-F1
#
_entry.id   AF-A0A558GXF2-F1
#
_cell.length_a   1.000
_cell.length_b   1.000
_cell.length_c   1.000
_cell.angle_alpha   90.00
_cell.angle_beta   90.00
_cell.angle_gamma   90.00
#
_symmetry.space_group_name_H-M   'P 1'
#
loop_
_entity.id
_entity.type
_entity.pdbx_description
1 polymer ?
#
loop_
_entity_poly.entity_id
_entity_poly.type
_entity_poly.pdbx_seq_one_letter_code
_entity_poly.pdbx_strand_id
1 'polypeptide(L)'
;MNEFETKALAGDWRAASMVLSRAHVRPEVLAALMTPDAHLEVVLGVLGRQDVTPEHLAWAATFDNALILGRVVSNPKTPTSLVREIRDRVADRDAHIWIHLREYAARVLDRTARDSGLHGG
;
A
#
# COMPACT_ATOMS: atom_id res chain seq x y z
N MET A 1 -17.20 20.49 -4.57
CA MET A 1 -15.97 19.83 -5.07
C MET A 1 -15.00 20.93 -5.45
N ASN A 2 -13.78 20.95 -4.90
CA ASN A 2 -12.80 21.99 -5.23
C ASN A 2 -12.07 21.69 -6.56
N GLU A 3 -11.42 22.70 -7.14
CA GLU A 3 -10.77 22.58 -8.47
C GLU A 3 -9.80 21.40 -8.57
N PHE A 4 -9.01 21.15 -7.52
CA PHE A 4 -8.08 20.02 -7.47
C PHE A 4 -8.79 18.67 -7.40
N GLU A 5 -9.92 18.56 -6.68
CA GLU A 5 -10.73 17.33 -6.69
C GLU A 5 -11.30 17.07 -8.09
N THR A 6 -11.81 18.10 -8.77
CA THR A 6 -12.32 17.97 -10.13
C THR A 6 -11.23 17.49 -11.09
N LYS A 7 -10.03 18.07 -11.03
CA LYS A 7 -8.89 17.66 -11.86
C LYS A 7 -8.41 16.26 -11.53
N ALA A 8 -8.34 15.91 -10.24
CA ALA A 8 -7.95 14.59 -9.78
C ALA A 8 -8.89 13.51 -10.32
N LEU A 9 -10.21 13.74 -10.22
CA LEU A 9 -11.24 12.83 -10.75
C LEU A 9 -11.29 12.79 -12.29
N ALA A 10 -10.72 13.78 -12.96
CA ALA A 10 -10.52 13.77 -14.41
C ALA A 10 -9.21 13.07 -14.84
N GLY A 11 -8.48 12.46 -13.90
CA GLY A 11 -7.25 11.69 -14.18
C GLY A 11 -5.94 12.48 -14.05
N ASP A 12 -5.96 13.73 -13.60
CA ASP A 12 -4.71 14.46 -13.30
C ASP A 12 -4.09 13.92 -12.01
N TRP A 13 -3.07 13.07 -12.17
CA TRP A 13 -2.37 12.46 -11.05
C TRP A 13 -1.68 13.48 -10.13
N ARG A 14 -1.26 14.64 -10.63
CA ARG A 14 -0.64 15.68 -9.79
C ARG A 14 -1.68 16.32 -8.89
N ALA A 15 -2.85 16.61 -9.45
CA ALA A 15 -3.98 17.08 -8.66
C ALA A 15 -4.41 16.01 -7.64
N ALA A 16 -4.44 14.73 -8.02
CA ALA A 16 -4.73 13.63 -7.11
C ALA A 16 -3.71 13.54 -5.96
N SER A 17 -2.40 13.65 -6.22
CA SER A 17 -1.38 13.69 -5.18
C SER A 17 -1.57 14.88 -4.22
N MET A 18 -1.95 16.06 -4.74
CA MET A 18 -2.28 17.23 -3.91
C MET A 18 -3.55 17.04 -3.08
N VAL A 19 -4.54 16.31 -3.59
CA VAL A 19 -5.73 15.95 -2.80
C VAL A 19 -5.31 15.00 -1.67
N LEU A 20 -4.53 13.97 -1.98
CA LEU A 20 -4.10 12.93 -1.04
C LEU A 20 -3.16 13.45 0.07
N SER A 21 -2.42 14.53 -0.16
CA SER A 21 -1.57 15.17 0.86
C SER A 21 -2.36 15.95 1.92
N ARG A 22 -3.68 16.11 1.75
CA ARG A 22 -4.52 16.80 2.73
C ARG A 22 -4.76 15.91 3.94
N ALA A 23 -4.79 16.52 5.12
CA ALA A 23 -5.09 15.83 6.38
C ALA A 23 -6.42 15.08 6.31
N HIS A 24 -7.43 15.69 5.69
CA HIS A 24 -8.75 15.10 5.50
C HIS A 24 -9.08 15.05 4.01
N VAL A 25 -9.40 13.85 3.52
CA VAL A 25 -9.95 13.60 2.20
C VAL A 25 -11.26 12.89 2.41
N ARG A 26 -12.31 13.29 1.69
CA ARG A 26 -13.61 12.63 1.85
C ARG A 26 -13.50 11.18 1.36
N PRO A 27 -14.06 10.19 2.07
CA PRO A 27 -13.93 8.77 1.70
C PRO A 27 -14.32 8.48 0.26
N GLU A 28 -15.36 9.13 -0.26
CA GLU A 28 -15.81 8.95 -1.65
C GLU A 28 -14.80 9.49 -2.69
N VAL A 29 -14.06 10.55 -2.35
CA VAL A 29 -12.99 11.06 -3.22
C VAL A 29 -11.80 10.10 -3.19
N LEU A 30 -11.42 9.63 -2.01
CA LEU A 30 -10.34 8.66 -1.87
C LEU A 30 -10.63 7.38 -2.65
N ALA A 31 -11.83 6.82 -2.50
CA ALA A 31 -12.27 5.64 -3.22
C ALA A 31 -12.26 5.86 -4.75
N ALA A 32 -12.70 7.03 -5.22
CA ALA A 32 -12.69 7.36 -6.65
C ALA A 32 -11.28 7.50 -7.24
N LEU A 33 -10.27 7.82 -6.44
CA LEU A 33 -8.86 7.88 -6.87
C LEU A 33 -8.16 6.51 -6.85
N MET A 34 -8.77 5.50 -6.20
CA MET A 34 -8.23 4.15 -6.07
C MET A 34 -8.57 3.29 -7.28
N THR A 35 -8.12 3.68 -8.47
CA THR A 35 -8.35 2.94 -9.71
C THR A 35 -7.26 1.89 -9.95
N PRO A 36 -7.51 0.82 -10.74
CA PRO A 36 -6.49 -0.20 -11.05
C PRO A 36 -5.30 0.33 -11.87
N ASP A 37 -5.49 1.45 -12.56
CA ASP A 37 -4.53 2.13 -13.43
C ASP A 37 -3.97 3.41 -12.79
N ALA A 38 -4.19 3.61 -11.49
CA ALA A 38 -3.71 4.80 -10.79
C ALA A 38 -2.19 4.97 -10.95
N HIS A 39 -1.77 6.20 -11.20
CA HIS A 39 -0.36 6.54 -11.29
C HIS A 39 0.38 6.19 -9.98
N LEU A 40 1.65 5.79 -10.08
CA LEU A 40 2.48 5.39 -8.93
C LEU A 40 2.39 6.36 -7.74
N GLU A 41 2.49 7.66 -8.00
CA GLU A 41 2.40 8.73 -6.98
C GLU A 41 1.04 8.80 -6.27
N VAL A 42 -0.04 8.39 -6.94
CA VAL A 42 -1.37 8.30 -6.31
C VAL A 42 -1.39 7.14 -5.33
N VAL A 43 -0.89 5.97 -5.74
CA VAL A 43 -0.81 4.79 -4.87
C VAL A 43 0.06 5.06 -3.64
N LEU A 44 1.25 5.65 -3.85
CA LEU A 44 2.13 6.05 -2.76
C LEU A 44 1.50 7.13 -1.87
N GLY A 45 0.75 8.06 -2.46
CA GLY A 45 -0.02 9.08 -1.75
C GLY A 45 -1.03 8.45 -0.80
N VAL A 46 -1.81 7.46 -1.26
CA VAL A 46 -2.77 6.70 -0.42
C VAL A 46 -2.05 5.96 0.71
N LEU A 47 -0.96 5.26 0.40
CA LEU A 47 -0.17 4.51 1.38
C LEU A 47 0.51 5.39 2.44
N GLY A 48 0.79 6.64 2.10
CA GLY A 48 1.38 7.63 3.00
C GLY A 48 0.39 8.26 3.98
N ARG A 49 -0.91 8.02 3.82
CA ARG A 49 -1.92 8.62 4.70
C ARG A 49 -1.95 7.97 6.08
N GLN A 50 -2.20 8.78 7.10
CA GLN A 50 -2.34 8.31 8.49
C GLN A 50 -3.59 7.43 8.69
N ASP A 51 -4.66 7.74 7.95
CA ASP A 51 -5.94 7.03 7.95
C ASP A 51 -5.97 5.83 6.98
N VAL A 52 -4.81 5.34 6.52
CA VAL A 52 -4.73 4.14 5.69
C VAL A 52 -5.37 2.93 6.41
N THR A 53 -6.13 2.14 5.66
CA THR A 53 -6.87 0.96 6.14
C THR A 53 -6.33 -0.32 5.49
N PRO A 54 -6.65 -1.51 6.03
CA PRO A 54 -6.34 -2.77 5.36
C PRO A 54 -6.88 -2.88 3.93
N GLU A 55 -8.04 -2.26 3.64
CA GLU A 55 -8.62 -2.23 2.29
C GLU A 55 -7.77 -1.39 1.32
N HIS A 56 -7.27 -0.23 1.76
CA HIS A 56 -6.34 0.58 0.96
C HIS A 56 -5.03 -0.17 0.69
N LEU A 57 -4.55 -0.95 1.66
CA LEU A 57 -3.34 -1.78 1.53
C LEU A 57 -3.57 -2.95 0.57
N ALA A 58 -4.73 -3.60 0.62
CA ALA A 58 -5.11 -4.66 -0.31
C ALA A 58 -5.23 -4.13 -1.74
N TRP A 59 -5.85 -2.96 -1.93
CA TRP A 59 -5.88 -2.29 -3.23
C TRP A 59 -4.46 -1.97 -3.74
N ALA A 60 -3.60 -1.36 -2.92
CA ALA A 60 -2.23 -1.08 -3.34
C ALA A 60 -1.43 -2.37 -3.67
N ALA A 61 -1.75 -3.47 -2.99
CA ALA A 61 -1.11 -4.76 -3.26
C ALA A 61 -1.49 -5.38 -4.61
N THR A 62 -2.52 -4.88 -5.31
CA THR A 62 -2.85 -5.36 -6.68
C THR A 62 -1.85 -4.88 -7.73
N PHE A 63 -1.07 -3.84 -7.43
CA PHE A 63 -0.09 -3.28 -8.37
C PHE A 63 1.19 -4.11 -8.40
N ASP A 64 1.62 -4.47 -9.61
CA ASP A 64 2.84 -5.24 -9.81
C ASP A 64 4.10 -4.36 -9.76
N ASN A 65 4.38 -3.77 -8.60
CA ASN A 65 5.47 -2.85 -8.39
C ASN A 65 6.13 -3.07 -7.03
N ALA A 66 7.40 -3.48 -7.01
CA ALA A 66 8.11 -3.82 -5.79
C ALA A 66 8.21 -2.68 -4.77
N LEU A 67 8.24 -1.41 -5.23
CA LEU A 67 8.24 -0.25 -4.32
C LEU A 67 6.91 -0.13 -3.59
N ILE A 68 5.80 -0.26 -4.32
CA ILE A 68 4.44 -0.23 -3.74
C ILE A 68 4.28 -1.38 -2.75
N LEU A 69 4.63 -2.61 -3.15
CA LEU A 69 4.51 -3.78 -2.29
C LEU A 69 5.43 -3.68 -1.06
N GLY A 70 6.63 -3.11 -1.21
CA GLY A 70 7.52 -2.84 -0.08
C GLY A 70 6.88 -1.88 0.94
N ARG A 71 6.18 -0.84 0.47
CA ARG A 71 5.43 0.07 1.34
C ARG A 71 4.25 -0.61 2.02
N VAL A 72 3.52 -1.47 1.31
CA VAL A 72 2.46 -2.31 1.91
C VAL A 72 3.06 -3.18 3.02
N VAL A 73 4.10 -3.97 2.73
CA VAL A 73 4.73 -4.87 3.72
C VAL A 73 5.28 -4.10 4.94
N SER A 74 5.80 -2.89 4.74
CA SER A 74 6.34 -2.07 5.83
C SER A 74 5.30 -1.42 6.72
N ASN A 75 4.03 -1.38 6.30
CA ASN A 75 2.99 -0.68 7.04
C ASN A 75 2.51 -1.54 8.22
N PRO A 76 2.52 -1.02 9.46
CA PRO A 76 2.11 -1.79 10.64
C PRO A 76 0.63 -2.19 10.65
N LYS A 77 -0.21 -1.53 9.83
CA LYS A 77 -1.63 -1.88 9.66
C LYS A 77 -1.84 -3.01 8.64
N THR A 78 -0.80 -3.48 7.97
CA THR A 78 -0.89 -4.56 6.98
C THR A 78 -1.14 -5.89 7.67
N PRO A 79 -2.25 -6.59 7.33
CA PRO A 79 -2.51 -7.91 7.86
C PRO A 79 -1.40 -8.90 7.50
N THR A 80 -1.02 -9.75 8.44
CA THR A 80 0.00 -10.79 8.24
C THR A 80 -0.34 -11.72 7.07
N SER A 81 -1.64 -11.98 6.82
CA SER A 81 -2.10 -12.74 5.65
C SER A 81 -1.70 -12.08 4.33
N LEU A 82 -1.86 -10.75 4.21
CA LEU A 82 -1.48 -10.00 3.02
C LEU A 82 0.04 -9.98 2.82
N VAL A 83 0.82 -9.93 3.91
CA VAL A 83 2.29 -10.05 3.82
C VAL A 83 2.72 -11.42 3.28
N ARG A 84 2.07 -12.51 3.71
CA ARG A 84 2.34 -13.86 3.17
C ARG A 84 1.98 -13.93 1.68
N GLU A 85 0.81 -13.44 1.31
CA GLU A 85 0.36 -13.43 -0.09
C GLU A 85 1.37 -12.69 -0.99
N ILE A 86 1.82 -11.51 -0.58
CA ILE A 86 2.83 -10.73 -1.33
C ILE A 86 4.13 -11.52 -1.47
N ARG A 87 4.63 -12.11 -0.37
CA ARG A 87 5.87 -12.90 -0.37
C ARG A 87 5.77 -14.08 -1.34
N ASP A 88 4.67 -14.82 -1.28
CA ASP A 88 4.47 -16.05 -2.06
C ASP A 88 4.27 -15.71 -3.54
N ARG A 89 3.56 -14.61 -3.85
CA ARG A 89 3.36 -14.13 -5.22
C ARG A 89 4.65 -13.72 -5.93
N VAL A 90 5.66 -13.26 -5.19
CA VAL A 90 6.95 -12.82 -5.75
C VAL A 90 8.06 -13.86 -5.56
N ALA A 91 7.72 -15.09 -5.16
CA ALA A 91 8.68 -16.13 -4.83
C ALA A 91 9.65 -16.44 -5.98
N ASP A 92 9.13 -16.59 -7.20
CA ASP A 92 9.89 -16.99 -8.39
C ASP A 92 10.51 -15.80 -9.16
N ARG A 93 10.56 -14.62 -8.55
CA ARG A 93 11.11 -13.42 -9.18
C ARG A 93 12.56 -13.19 -8.76
N ASP A 94 13.46 -13.32 -9.73
CA ASP A 94 14.91 -13.33 -9.47
C ASP A 94 15.59 -11.97 -9.59
N ALA A 95 14.88 -10.95 -10.07
CA ALA A 95 15.44 -9.60 -10.06
C ALA A 95 15.65 -9.15 -8.60
N HIS A 96 16.81 -8.56 -8.33
CA HIS A 96 17.28 -8.16 -7.00
C HIS A 96 16.20 -7.44 -6.16
N ILE A 97 15.42 -6.55 -6.76
CA ILE A 97 14.36 -5.81 -6.06
C ILE A 97 13.26 -6.73 -5.48
N TRP A 98 12.92 -7.82 -6.15
CA TRP A 98 11.93 -8.80 -5.70
C TRP A 98 12.49 -9.73 -4.63
N ILE A 99 13.77 -10.10 -4.75
CA ILE A 99 14.50 -10.84 -3.71
C ILE A 99 14.48 -10.05 -2.39
N HIS A 100 14.82 -8.77 -2.42
CA HIS A 100 14.77 -7.89 -1.25
C HIS A 100 13.38 -7.79 -0.64
N LEU A 101 12.35 -7.65 -1.48
CA LEU A 101 10.95 -7.61 -1.04
C LEU A 101 10.56 -8.91 -0.32
N ARG A 102 10.88 -10.06 -0.91
CA ARG A 102 10.59 -11.38 -0.34
C ARG A 102 11.29 -11.59 1.01
N GLU A 103 12.57 -11.26 1.10
CA GLU A 103 13.34 -11.34 2.34
C GLU A 103 12.84 -10.37 3.41
N TYR A 104 12.42 -9.17 3.00
CA TYR A 104 11.80 -8.21 3.92
C TYR A 104 10.45 -8.71 4.45
N ALA A 105 9.59 -9.25 3.58
CA ALA A 105 8.33 -9.84 3.98
C ALA A 105 8.54 -11.02 4.94
N ALA A 106 9.50 -11.90 4.68
CA ALA A 106 9.87 -12.99 5.59
C ALA A 106 10.25 -12.46 6.99
N ARG A 107 11.11 -11.44 7.06
CA ARG A 107 11.51 -10.81 8.34
C ARG A 107 10.34 -10.20 9.11
N VAL A 108 9.38 -9.59 8.40
CA VAL A 108 8.17 -9.02 9.01
C VAL A 108 7.32 -10.15 9.62
N LEU A 109 7.10 -11.23 8.87
CA LEU A 109 6.35 -12.40 9.35
C LEU A 109 6.99 -13.04 10.58
N ASP A 110 8.31 -13.22 10.56
CA ASP A 110 9.07 -13.79 11.69
C ASP A 110 8.95 -12.92 12.95
N ARG A 111 9.02 -11.59 12.79
CA ARG A 111 8.84 -10.65 13.90
C ARG A 111 7.44 -10.78 14.50
N THR A 112 6.41 -10.74 13.66
CA THR A 112 5.02 -10.87 14.12
C THR A 112 4.78 -12.20 14.83
N ALA A 113 5.38 -13.30 14.34
CA ALA A 113 5.28 -14.61 15.01
C ALA A 113 5.90 -14.58 16.42
N ARG A 114 7.08 -13.97 16.58
CA ARG A 114 7.74 -13.82 17.89
C ARG A 114 6.91 -12.97 18.84
N ASP A 115 6.41 -11.82 18.38
CA ASP A 115 5.60 -10.92 19.20
C ASP A 115 4.29 -11.60 19.66
N SER A 116 3.68 -12.43 18.80
CA SER A 116 2.48 -13.20 19.16
C SER A 116 2.75 -14.36 20.12
N GLY A 117 3.95 -14.96 20.08
CA GLY A 117 4.35 -16.09 20.93
C GLY A 117 4.79 -15.69 22.35
N LEU A 118 5.15 -14.43 22.58
CA LEU A 118 5.58 -13.92 23.89
C LEU A 118 4.43 -13.66 24.88
N HIS A 119 3.17 -13.74 24.42
CA HIS A 119 1.97 -13.52 25.25
C HIS A 119 1.26 -14.82 25.67
N GLY A 120 1.89 -15.98 25.49
CA GLY A 120 1.29 -17.30 25.75
C GLY A 120 1.95 -18.08 26.90
N GLY A 121 2.28 -17.43 28.02
CA GLY A 121 2.87 -18.05 29.22
C GLY A 121 2.23 -17.57 30.51
#